data_AF-A0A7Y3IBA1-F1
#
_entry.id   AF-A0A7Y3IBA1-F1
#
_cell.length_a   1.000
_cell.length_b   1.000
_cell.length_c   1.000
_cell.angle_alpha   90.00
_cell.angle_beta   90.00
_cell.angle_gamma   90.00
#
_symmetry.space_group_name_H-M   'P 1'
#
loop_
_entity.id
_entity.type
_entity.pdbx_description
1 polymer ?
#
loop_
_entity_poly.entity_id
_entity_poly.type
_entity_poly.pdbx_seq_one_letter_code
_entity_poly.pdbx_strand_id
1 'polypeptide(L)'
;MIDRRGFLGTTALGGAALAVGSAGCAPSDMGTRGTTDASRVPPFELDEATVDDLQAAMESGERSARSIVQAYLDRIEAMNRQGPALHAIIETNPEALD
;
A
#
# COMPACT_ATOMS: atom_id res chain seq x y z
N MET A 1 12.78 24.81 -8.80
CA MET A 1 11.79 23.72 -8.77
C MET A 1 12.10 22.84 -9.98
N ILE A 2 12.71 21.68 -9.75
CA ILE A 2 13.25 20.83 -10.82
C ILE A 2 12.10 20.05 -11.47
N ASP A 3 12.00 20.14 -12.79
CA ASP A 3 10.92 19.56 -13.58
C ASP A 3 11.14 18.06 -13.79
N ARG A 4 10.13 17.27 -13.41
CA ARG A 4 10.11 15.80 -13.44
C ARG A 4 10.32 15.27 -14.86
N ARG A 5 10.00 16.08 -15.88
CA ARG A 5 10.10 15.73 -17.30
C ARG A 5 11.50 15.99 -17.86
N GLY A 6 12.24 16.94 -17.29
CA GLY A 6 13.64 17.19 -17.66
C GLY A 6 14.58 16.07 -17.20
N PHE A 7 14.27 15.45 -16.06
CA PHE A 7 15.10 14.38 -15.48
C PHE A 7 15.00 13.05 -16.25
N LEU A 8 13.85 12.76 -16.88
CA LEU A 8 13.65 11.55 -17.69
C LEU A 8 14.18 11.69 -19.13
N GLY A 9 14.53 12.89 -19.58
CA GLY A 9 15.01 13.14 -20.94
C GLY A 9 16.50 12.91 -21.17
N THR A 10 17.32 12.85 -20.11
CA THR A 10 18.79 12.92 -20.20
C THR A 10 19.55 11.58 -20.20
N THR A 11 18.90 10.42 -20.21
CA THR A 11 19.59 9.10 -20.13
C THR A 11 19.76 8.35 -21.46
N ALA A 12 19.35 8.92 -22.61
CA ALA A 12 19.28 8.17 -23.87
C ALA A 12 20.51 8.21 -24.79
N LEU A 13 21.62 8.87 -24.45
CA LEU A 13 22.77 9.00 -25.37
C LEU A 13 24.12 8.82 -24.66
N GLY A 14 24.62 7.59 -24.61
CA GLY A 14 26.03 7.35 -24.27
C GLY A 14 26.38 5.90 -23.99
N GLY A 15 26.67 5.10 -25.04
CA GLY A 15 27.44 3.86 -24.84
C GLY A 15 27.17 2.70 -25.81
N ALA A 16 27.34 2.90 -27.12
CA ALA A 16 27.50 1.79 -28.07
C ALA A 16 28.99 1.61 -28.39
N ALA A 17 29.66 0.67 -27.72
CA ALA A 17 30.97 0.17 -28.11
C ALA A 17 30.85 -1.35 -28.36
N LEU A 18 30.99 -1.75 -29.62
CA LEU A 18 31.00 -3.13 -30.08
C LEU A 18 32.37 -3.75 -29.76
N ALA A 19 32.44 -4.73 -28.86
CA ALA A 19 33.60 -5.59 -28.69
C ALA A 19 33.17 -7.05 -28.88
N VAL A 20 33.68 -7.67 -29.95
CA VAL A 20 33.59 -9.10 -30.24
C VAL A 20 34.38 -9.85 -29.17
N GLY A 21 33.69 -10.65 -28.35
CA GLY A 21 34.30 -11.50 -27.33
C GLY A 21 33.38 -12.68 -27.00
N SER A 22 33.84 -13.90 -27.28
CA SER A 22 33.16 -15.15 -26.98
C SER A 22 33.29 -15.52 -25.50
N ALA A 23 32.23 -15.34 -24.71
CA ALA A 23 31.81 -16.19 -23.59
C ALA A 23 30.66 -15.52 -22.82
N GLY A 24 29.49 -16.17 -22.79
CA GLY A 24 28.47 -15.95 -21.76
C GLY A 24 27.23 -15.15 -22.18
N CYS A 25 26.43 -15.68 -23.10
CA CYS A 25 24.97 -15.54 -22.94
C CYS A 25 24.59 -16.37 -21.68
N ALA A 26 23.82 -15.89 -20.73
CA ALA A 26 22.61 -15.09 -20.92
C ALA A 26 22.48 -13.98 -19.87
N PRO A 27 21.81 -12.86 -20.21
CA PRO A 27 21.13 -12.11 -19.17
C PRO A 27 20.16 -13.10 -18.53
N SER A 28 20.34 -13.35 -17.24
CA SER A 28 19.28 -13.99 -16.48
C SER A 28 18.06 -13.12 -16.72
N ASP A 29 17.06 -13.67 -17.41
CA ASP A 29 15.69 -13.22 -17.29
C ASP A 29 15.45 -13.24 -15.78
N MET A 30 15.68 -12.09 -15.15
CA MET A 30 15.16 -11.78 -13.85
C MET A 30 13.69 -11.55 -14.13
N GLY A 31 13.03 -12.64 -14.55
CA GLY A 31 11.61 -12.72 -14.70
C GLY A 31 11.10 -12.07 -13.45
N THR A 32 10.30 -11.03 -13.66
CA THR A 32 9.47 -10.39 -12.65
C THR A 32 9.11 -11.50 -11.68
N ARG A 33 9.86 -11.57 -10.58
CA ARG A 33 9.35 -12.21 -9.40
C ARG A 33 8.23 -11.26 -9.12
N GLY A 34 7.04 -11.64 -9.55
CA GLY A 34 5.85 -11.26 -8.86
C GLY A 34 6.21 -11.61 -7.43
N THR A 35 6.70 -10.60 -6.72
CA THR A 35 6.59 -10.55 -5.29
C THR A 35 5.08 -10.67 -5.14
N THR A 36 4.60 -11.90 -4.98
CA THR A 36 3.37 -12.13 -4.27
C THR A 36 3.70 -11.56 -2.91
N ASP A 37 3.46 -10.26 -2.81
CA ASP A 37 3.69 -9.47 -1.64
C ASP A 37 2.69 -10.03 -0.64
N ALA A 38 3.14 -11.06 0.08
CA ALA A 38 2.40 -11.66 1.18
C ALA A 38 2.15 -10.63 2.30
N SER A 39 2.68 -9.42 2.15
CA SER A 39 2.47 -8.26 3.02
C SER A 39 1.68 -7.13 2.35
N ARG A 40 1.00 -7.36 1.21
CA ARG A 40 0.15 -6.32 0.63
C ARG A 40 -1.10 -6.14 1.48
N VAL A 41 -1.04 -5.15 2.38
CA VAL A 41 -2.20 -4.68 3.14
C VAL A 41 -3.29 -4.25 2.14
N PRO A 42 -4.51 -4.79 2.23
CA PRO A 42 -5.59 -4.40 1.34
C PRO A 42 -5.91 -2.89 1.52
N PRO A 43 -6.32 -2.18 0.46
CA PRO A 43 -6.77 -0.80 0.59
C PRO A 43 -7.88 -0.70 1.63
N PHE A 44 -7.83 0.33 2.48
CA PHE A 44 -8.88 0.57 3.46
C PHE A 44 -9.74 1.75 3.05
N GLU A 45 -11.05 1.55 3.09
CA GLU A 45 -12.03 2.51 2.57
C GLU A 45 -12.08 3.84 3.33
N LEU A 46 -11.71 3.86 4.62
CA LEU A 46 -11.65 5.08 5.42
C LEU A 46 -10.21 5.62 5.55
N ASP A 47 -9.29 5.19 4.68
CA ASP A 47 -7.92 5.72 4.67
C ASP A 47 -7.96 7.23 4.41
N GLU A 48 -7.30 7.99 5.30
CA GLU A 48 -7.23 9.45 5.25
C GLU A 48 -8.58 10.19 5.32
N ALA A 49 -9.68 9.50 5.66
CA ALA A 49 -10.96 10.15 5.93
C ALA A 49 -10.85 11.07 7.17
N THR A 50 -11.27 12.32 7.03
CA THR A 50 -11.25 13.26 8.15
C THR A 50 -12.43 13.03 9.08
N VAL A 51 -12.37 13.61 10.28
CA VAL A 51 -13.50 13.58 11.22
C VAL A 51 -14.74 14.24 10.60
N ASP A 52 -14.56 15.33 9.86
CA ASP A 52 -15.67 16.03 9.18
C ASP A 52 -16.30 15.15 8.10
N ASP A 53 -15.50 14.40 7.34
CA ASP A 53 -16.01 13.44 6.33
C ASP A 53 -16.85 12.33 6.98
N LEU A 54 -16.36 11.77 8.09
CA LEU A 54 -17.06 10.70 8.81
C LEU A 54 -18.35 11.21 9.47
N GLN A 55 -18.35 12.44 10.00
CA GLN A 55 -19.55 13.06 10.55
C GLN A 55 -20.58 13.30 9.44
N ALA A 56 -20.18 13.88 8.31
CA ALA A 56 -21.06 14.10 7.17
C ALA A 56 -21.67 12.78 6.64
N ALA A 57 -20.88 11.71 6.58
CA ALA A 57 -21.37 10.37 6.19
C ALA A 57 -22.36 9.78 7.21
N MET A 58 -22.21 10.08 8.50
CA MET A 58 -23.18 9.69 9.52
C MET A 58 -24.47 10.50 9.46
N GLU A 59 -24.36 11.81 9.24
CA GLU A 59 -25.50 12.72 9.11
C GLU A 59 -26.33 12.43 7.86
N SER A 60 -25.66 12.06 6.75
CA SER A 60 -26.32 11.65 5.51
C SER A 60 -26.97 10.26 5.60
N GLY A 61 -26.62 9.47 6.62
CA GLY A 61 -27.04 8.08 6.78
C GLY A 61 -26.29 7.09 5.89
N GLU A 62 -25.26 7.52 5.15
CA GLU A 62 -24.38 6.64 4.38
C GLU A 62 -23.63 5.66 5.28
N ARG A 63 -23.20 6.13 6.45
CA ARG A 63 -22.53 5.33 7.48
C ARG A 63 -23.23 5.47 8.82
N SER A 64 -23.05 4.47 9.67
CA SER A 64 -23.36 4.55 11.09
C SER A 64 -22.07 4.50 11.90
N ALA A 65 -22.10 5.01 13.14
CA ALA A 65 -21.00 4.86 14.09
C ALA A 65 -20.61 3.36 14.23
N ARG A 66 -21.60 2.47 14.34
CA ARG A 66 -21.37 1.01 14.37
C ARG A 66 -20.60 0.51 13.15
N SER A 67 -20.97 0.94 11.94
CA SER A 67 -20.29 0.52 10.71
C SER A 67 -18.85 1.00 10.61
N ILE A 68 -18.57 2.22 11.08
CA ILE A 68 -17.22 2.80 11.11
C ILE A 68 -16.36 2.04 12.12
N VAL A 69 -16.88 1.80 13.32
CA VAL A 69 -16.16 1.03 14.35
C VAL A 69 -15.87 -0.38 13.89
N GLN A 70 -16.84 -1.07 13.29
CA GLN A 70 -16.64 -2.41 12.74
C GLN A 70 -15.51 -2.43 11.69
N ALA A 71 -15.50 -1.48 10.75
CA ALA A 71 -14.45 -1.39 9.73
C ALA A 71 -13.05 -1.25 10.35
N TYR A 72 -12.92 -0.47 11.42
CA TYR A 72 -11.64 -0.34 12.13
C TYR A 72 -11.29 -1.59 12.93
N LEU A 73 -12.24 -2.26 13.59
CA LEU A 73 -11.98 -3.54 14.29
C LEU A 73 -11.48 -4.62 13.31
N ASP A 74 -12.09 -4.70 12.13
CA ASP A 74 -11.68 -5.62 11.07
C ASP A 74 -10.26 -5.31 10.59
N ARG A 75 -9.95 -4.02 10.41
CA ARG A 75 -8.59 -3.59 10.05
C ARG A 75 -7.57 -3.90 11.14
N ILE A 76 -7.93 -3.69 12.41
CA ILE A 76 -7.09 -4.02 13.55
C ILE A 76 -6.77 -5.51 13.54
N GLU A 77 -7.76 -6.38 13.36
CA GLU A 77 -7.52 -7.82 13.31
C GLU A 77 -6.57 -8.19 12.16
N ALA A 78 -6.80 -7.63 10.97
CA ALA A 78 -5.98 -7.87 9.78
C ALA A 78 -4.53 -7.36 9.92
N MET A 79 -4.31 -6.22 10.58
CA MET A 79 -2.98 -5.58 10.63
C MET A 79 -2.21 -5.84 11.93
N ASN A 80 -2.90 -5.84 13.06
CA ASN A 80 -2.29 -5.91 14.38
C ASN A 80 -1.90 -7.35 14.77
N ARG A 81 -2.68 -8.35 14.36
CA ARG A 81 -2.48 -9.76 14.73
C ARG A 81 -2.07 -10.66 13.58
N GLN A 82 -2.69 -10.51 12.41
CA GLN A 82 -2.54 -11.47 11.31
C GLN A 82 -1.44 -11.09 10.30
N GLY A 83 -1.59 -9.94 9.63
CA GLY A 83 -0.75 -9.53 8.51
C GLY A 83 0.66 -9.08 8.93
N PRO A 84 1.01 -7.79 8.84
CA PRO A 84 2.31 -7.30 9.29
C PRO A 84 2.56 -7.41 10.80
N ALA A 85 1.56 -7.88 11.57
CA ALA A 85 1.61 -8.09 13.01
C ALA A 85 2.20 -6.88 13.74
N LEU A 86 1.54 -5.72 13.56
CA LEU A 86 2.07 -4.45 14.09
C LEU A 86 2.14 -4.42 15.62
N HIS A 87 1.31 -5.20 16.31
CA HIS A 87 1.21 -5.23 17.77
C HIS A 87 1.07 -3.84 18.42
N ALA A 88 0.45 -2.89 17.73
CA ALA A 88 0.16 -1.54 18.20
C ALA A 88 -1.00 -1.50 19.21
N ILE A 89 -1.90 -2.48 19.16
CA ILE A 89 -3.05 -2.58 20.05
C ILE A 89 -2.90 -3.80 20.95
N ILE A 90 -2.93 -3.56 22.26
CA ILE A 90 -2.83 -4.59 23.30
C ILE A 90 -4.19 -5.30 23.45
N GLU A 91 -5.26 -4.51 23.60
CA GLU A 91 -6.63 -4.99 23.79
C GLU A 91 -7.64 -4.00 23.19
N THR A 92 -8.75 -4.51 22.68
CA THR A 92 -9.90 -3.71 22.19
C THR A 92 -11.01 -3.69 23.25
N ASN A 93 -11.79 -2.61 23.33
CA ASN A 93 -12.95 -2.56 24.21
C ASN A 93 -14.01 -3.62 23.81
N PRO A 94 -14.42 -4.55 24.68
CA PRO A 94 -15.45 -5.55 24.36
C PRO A 94 -16.82 -4.93 24.04
N GLU A 95 -17.12 -3.75 24.57
CA GLU A 95 -18.39 -3.03 24.37
C GLU A 95 -18.34 -2.06 23.18
N ALA A 96 -17.29 -2.11 22.34
CA ALA A 96 -17.10 -1.14 21.25
C ALA A 96 -18.25 -1.10 20.22
N LEU A 97 -19.04 -2.16 20.16
CA LEU A 97 -20.18 -2.29 19.25
C LEU A 97 -21.53 -2.25 19.97
N ASP A 98 -21.60 -2.05 21.28
CA ASP A 98 -22.86 -2.04 22.03
C ASP A 98 -23.57 -0.68 22.01
#